data_AF-A0A979FGW6-F1
#
_entry.id   AF-A0A979FGW6-F1
#
_cell.length_a   1.000
_cell.length_b   1.000
_cell.length_c   1.000
_cell.angle_alpha   90.00
_cell.angle_beta   90.00
_cell.angle_gamma   90.00
#
_symmetry.space_group_name_H-M   'P 1'
#
loop_
_entity.id
_entity.type
_entity.pdbx_description
1 polymer ?
#
loop_
_entity_poly.entity_id
_entity_poly.type
_entity_poly.pdbx_seq_one_letter_code
_entity_poly.pdbx_strand_id
1 'polypeptide(L)'
;METSHAAAVPPRGLCGLESYCKVNPQATVWFLVTAQPLEPSTLAALKALQAAYQNLWVAHVNFTSLFEGTPLLELYHSKKFNNTSHKIHNLSDMSRVALVYKFGGLYSDMDVIALRPLVGATNFIALEVPQAKLYATGTTAEHIAYN
;
A
#
# COMPACT_ATOMS: atom_id res chain seq x y z
N MET A 1 -0.29 0.27 -3.22
CA MET A 1 -0.84 -0.46 -4.38
C MET A 1 -1.73 0.47 -5.19
N GLU A 2 -1.79 0.32 -6.51
CA GLU A 2 -2.74 1.03 -7.38
C GLU A 2 -3.81 0.03 -7.87
N THR A 3 -5.08 0.23 -7.50
CA THR A 3 -6.18 -0.72 -7.78
C THR A 3 -7.22 -0.22 -8.79
N SER A 4 -7.09 1.01 -9.30
CA SER A 4 -8.03 1.60 -10.24
C SER A 4 -7.77 1.24 -11.71
N HIS A 5 -6.74 0.43 -11.98
CA HIS A 5 -6.23 0.16 -13.33
C HIS A 5 -5.70 1.43 -14.02
N ALA A 6 -5.26 2.41 -13.23
CA ALA A 6 -4.64 3.61 -13.76
C ALA A 6 -3.24 3.27 -14.27
N ALA A 7 -2.98 3.60 -15.54
CA ALA A 7 -1.65 3.49 -16.12
C ALA A 7 -0.72 4.62 -15.65
N ALA A 8 -1.28 5.72 -15.15
CA ALA A 8 -0.57 6.86 -14.57
C ALA A 8 -0.54 6.76 -13.04
N VAL A 9 0.65 6.87 -12.45
CA VAL A 9 0.82 7.02 -11.00
C VAL A 9 1.01 8.50 -10.68
N PRO A 10 0.18 9.10 -9.80
CA PRO A 10 0.30 10.50 -9.46
C PRO A 10 1.62 10.79 -8.74
N PRO A 11 2.19 12.00 -8.86
CA PRO A 11 3.42 12.38 -8.17
C PRO A 11 3.40 12.13 -6.66
N ARG A 12 2.26 12.40 -5.99
CA ARG A 12 2.07 12.10 -4.56
C ARG A 12 2.31 10.62 -4.25
N GLY A 13 1.87 9.73 -5.14
CA GLY A 13 2.07 8.29 -4.98
C GLY A 13 3.52 7.86 -5.14
N LEU A 14 4.24 8.49 -6.07
CA LEU A 14 5.68 8.28 -6.25
C LEU A 14 6.47 8.78 -5.03
N CYS A 15 6.09 9.91 -4.43
CA CYS A 15 6.71 10.42 -3.20
C CYS A 15 6.48 9.48 -2.01
N GLY A 16 5.28 8.90 -1.87
CA GLY A 16 5.01 7.87 -0.87
C GLY A 16 5.95 6.69 -1.03
N LEU A 17 6.02 6.15 -2.25
CA LEU A 17 6.90 5.03 -2.58
C LEU A 17 8.38 5.33 -2.28
N GLU A 18 8.88 6.49 -2.72
CA GLU A 18 10.24 6.94 -2.45
C GLU A 18 10.54 7.01 -0.95
N SER A 19 9.61 7.58 -0.17
CA SER A 19 9.80 7.74 1.28
C SER A 19 10.02 6.41 1.98
N TYR A 20 9.23 5.38 1.64
CA TYR A 20 9.38 4.05 2.20
C TYR A 20 10.71 3.41 1.81
N CYS A 21 11.12 3.52 0.54
CA CYS A 21 12.41 3.00 0.07
C CYS A 21 13.58 3.64 0.82
N LYS A 22 13.53 4.98 0.97
CA LYS A 22 14.58 5.78 1.58
C LYS A 22 14.77 5.48 3.07
N VAL A 23 13.68 5.40 3.84
CA VAL A 23 13.76 5.24 5.30
C VAL A 23 13.83 3.79 5.76
N ASN A 24 13.59 2.82 4.87
CA ASN A 24 13.68 1.38 5.16
C ASN A 24 14.63 0.65 4.20
N PRO A 25 15.93 1.01 4.14
CA PRO A 25 16.86 0.45 3.16
C PRO A 25 17.08 -1.07 3.29
N GLN A 26 16.75 -1.65 4.45
CA GLN A 26 16.87 -3.09 4.73
C GLN A 26 15.60 -3.89 4.44
N ALA A 27 14.48 -3.23 4.10
CA ALA A 27 13.22 -3.88 3.78
C ALA A 27 12.97 -3.83 2.27
N THR A 28 12.42 -4.91 1.71
CA THR A 28 11.89 -4.91 0.34
C THR A 28 10.59 -4.12 0.28
N VAL A 29 10.55 -3.11 -0.59
CA VAL A 29 9.37 -2.28 -0.83
C VAL A 29 8.71 -2.73 -2.13
N TRP A 30 7.48 -3.24 -2.02
CA TRP A 30 6.70 -3.69 -3.17
C TRP A 30 5.69 -2.63 -3.60
N PHE A 31 5.80 -2.20 -4.85
CA PHE A 31 4.77 -1.42 -5.52
C PHE A 31 3.95 -2.30 -6.47
N LEU A 32 2.71 -2.55 -6.08
CA LEU A 32 1.78 -3.38 -6.84
C LEU A 32 0.91 -2.53 -7.75
N VAL A 33 0.91 -2.83 -9.05
CA VAL A 33 0.14 -2.16 -10.10
C VAL A 33 -0.86 -3.10 -10.75
N THR A 34 -1.92 -2.54 -11.31
CA THR A 34 -2.99 -3.30 -12.00
C THR A 34 -3.11 -2.98 -13.48
N ALA A 35 -2.48 -1.90 -13.95
CA ALA A 35 -2.42 -1.55 -15.35
C ALA A 35 -1.24 -2.23 -16.04
N GLN A 36 -1.46 -2.71 -17.27
CA GLN A 36 -0.42 -3.20 -18.15
C GLN A 36 -0.79 -2.88 -19.61
N PRO A 37 -0.05 -2.00 -20.32
CA PRO A 37 1.17 -1.30 -19.89
C PRO A 37 0.91 -0.08 -18.98
N LEU A 38 1.95 0.37 -18.26
CA LEU A 38 1.97 1.68 -17.58
C LEU A 38 2.26 2.81 -18.58
N GLU A 39 1.87 4.03 -18.24
CA GLU A 39 2.22 5.21 -19.04
C GLU A 39 3.74 5.42 -19.10
N PRO A 40 4.30 5.95 -20.21
CA PRO A 40 5.73 6.16 -20.35
C PRO A 40 6.35 7.02 -19.24
N SER A 41 5.64 8.06 -18.79
CA SER A 41 6.06 8.95 -17.70
C SER A 41 6.20 8.20 -16.37
N THR A 42 5.20 7.40 -16.03
CA THR A 42 5.18 6.54 -14.83
C THR A 42 6.28 5.50 -14.91
N LEU A 43 6.45 4.84 -16.06
CA LEU A 43 7.50 3.85 -16.26
C LEU A 43 8.90 4.47 -16.10
N ALA A 44 9.13 5.66 -16.65
CA ALA A 44 10.39 6.38 -16.50
C ALA A 44 10.66 6.75 -15.04
N ALA A 45 9.66 7.24 -14.32
CA ALA A 45 9.78 7.57 -12.90
C ALA A 45 10.09 6.34 -12.03
N LEU A 46 9.39 5.22 -12.26
CA LEU A 46 9.64 3.97 -11.54
C LEU A 46 11.05 3.42 -11.82
N LYS A 47 11.52 3.48 -13.07
CA LYS A 47 12.90 3.10 -13.43
C LYS A 47 13.94 3.98 -12.71
N ALA A 48 13.69 5.28 -12.63
CA ALA A 48 14.57 6.20 -11.92
C ALA A 48 14.62 5.87 -10.41
N LEU A 49 13.46 5.59 -9.80
CA LEU A 49 13.39 5.16 -8.40
C LEU A 49 14.09 3.82 -8.17
N GLN A 50 13.95 2.84 -9.07
CA GLN A 50 14.64 1.55 -8.95
C GLN A 50 16.16 1.69 -9.12
N ALA A 51 16.63 2.64 -9.93
CA ALA A 51 18.05 2.95 -10.03
C ALA A 51 18.59 3.56 -8.72
N ALA A 52 17.81 4.43 -8.07
CA ALA A 52 18.18 5.07 -6.80
C ALA A 52 18.04 4.16 -5.58
N TYR A 53 17.06 3.25 -5.58
CA TYR A 53 16.68 2.42 -4.44
C TYR A 53 16.56 0.95 -4.86
N GLN A 54 17.62 0.18 -4.59
CA GLN A 54 17.70 -1.25 -4.96
C GLN A 54 16.70 -2.14 -4.22
N ASN A 55 16.09 -1.63 -3.16
CA ASN A 55 15.05 -2.32 -2.40
C ASN A 55 13.63 -2.11 -2.99
N LEU A 56 13.47 -1.40 -4.11
CA LEU A 56 12.20 -1.19 -4.78
C LEU A 56 11.88 -2.28 -5.82
N TRP A 57 10.76 -2.96 -5.63
CA TRP A 57 10.23 -3.98 -6.53
C TRP A 57 8.86 -3.57 -7.04
N VAL A 58 8.65 -3.65 -8.36
CA VAL A 58 7.37 -3.34 -9.00
C VAL A 58 6.80 -4.63 -9.59
N ALA A 59 5.54 -4.93 -9.27
CA ALA A 59 4.87 -6.14 -9.76
C ALA A 59 3.44 -5.88 -10.19
N HIS A 60 2.99 -6.60 -11.22
CA HIS A 60 1.60 -6.63 -11.61
C HIS A 60 0.81 -7.60 -10.73
N VAL A 61 -0.35 -7.17 -10.23
CA VAL A 61 -1.21 -8.04 -9.42
C VAL A 61 -2.23 -8.80 -10.26
N ASN A 62 -2.33 -10.10 -9.99
CA ASN A 62 -3.47 -10.92 -10.36
C ASN A 62 -4.38 -11.09 -9.14
N PHE A 63 -5.58 -10.50 -9.18
CA PHE A 63 -6.51 -10.53 -8.06
C PHE A 63 -7.06 -11.93 -7.75
N THR A 64 -7.23 -12.78 -8.75
CA THR A 64 -7.64 -14.18 -8.55
C THR A 64 -6.59 -14.91 -7.72
N SER A 65 -5.31 -14.82 -8.09
CA SER A 65 -4.21 -15.41 -7.32
C SER A 65 -4.04 -14.76 -5.95
N LEU A 66 -4.23 -13.44 -5.85
CA LEU A 66 -4.16 -12.72 -4.58
C LEU A 66 -5.23 -13.22 -3.59
N PHE A 67 -6.44 -13.48 -4.06
CA PHE A 67 -7.54 -13.91 -3.19
C PHE A 67 -7.66 -15.42 -3.02
N GLU A 68 -6.96 -16.23 -3.81
CA GLU A 68 -6.96 -17.69 -3.72
C GLU A 68 -6.68 -18.19 -2.30
N GLY A 69 -7.44 -19.18 -1.83
CA GLY A 69 -7.30 -19.69 -0.45
C GLY A 69 -7.78 -18.73 0.65
N THR A 70 -8.50 -17.66 0.29
CA THR A 70 -9.18 -16.75 1.25
C THR A 70 -10.67 -16.67 0.93
N PRO A 71 -11.54 -16.34 1.91
CA PRO A 71 -12.97 -16.07 1.65
C PRO A 71 -13.22 -14.90 0.67
N LEU A 72 -12.20 -14.07 0.42
CA LEU A 72 -12.30 -12.94 -0.50
C LEU A 72 -12.43 -13.37 -1.97
N LEU A 73 -12.00 -14.59 -2.32
CA LEU A 73 -12.12 -15.09 -3.70
C LEU A 73 -13.59 -15.23 -4.12
N GLU A 74 -14.41 -15.83 -3.25
CA GLU A 74 -15.85 -15.97 -3.48
C GLU A 74 -16.52 -14.59 -3.58
N LEU A 75 -16.16 -13.67 -2.67
CA LEU A 75 -16.67 -12.30 -2.70
C LEU A 75 -16.28 -11.59 -4.01
N TYR A 76 -15.03 -11.70 -4.45
CA TYR A 76 -14.53 -11.10 -5.69
C TYR A 76 -15.30 -11.58 -6.93
N HIS A 77 -15.66 -12.87 -6.98
CA HIS A 77 -16.46 -13.44 -8.06
C HIS A 77 -17.98 -13.24 -7.90
N SER A 78 -18.43 -12.72 -6.76
CA SER A 78 -19.86 -12.57 -6.49
C SER A 78 -20.53 -11.52 -7.38
N LYS A 79 -21.82 -11.74 -7.66
CA LYS A 79 -22.68 -10.73 -8.31
C LYS A 79 -22.72 -9.41 -7.52
N LYS A 80 -22.65 -9.49 -6.19
CA LYS A 80 -22.67 -8.31 -5.31
C LYS A 80 -21.45 -7.41 -5.54
N PHE A 81 -20.26 -7.99 -5.62
CA PHE A 81 -19.05 -7.25 -5.96
C PHE A 81 -19.11 -6.71 -7.40
N ASN A 82 -19.57 -7.53 -8.34
CA ASN A 82 -19.68 -7.11 -9.74
C ASN A 82 -20.73 -6.01 -10.00
N ASN A 83 -21.70 -5.82 -9.11
CA ASN A 83 -22.76 -4.83 -9.26
C ASN A 83 -22.60 -3.58 -8.38
N THR A 84 -21.60 -3.53 -7.50
CA THR A 84 -21.37 -2.35 -6.67
C THR A 84 -20.79 -1.18 -7.46
N SER A 85 -21.13 0.05 -7.04
CA SER A 85 -20.47 1.29 -7.50
C SER A 85 -19.08 1.50 -6.89
N HIS A 86 -18.74 0.77 -5.83
CA HIS A 86 -17.52 0.98 -5.04
C HIS A 86 -16.41 -0.05 -5.35
N LYS A 87 -16.37 -0.60 -6.58
CA LYS A 87 -15.46 -1.69 -6.95
C LYS A 87 -14.00 -1.40 -6.60
N ILE A 88 -13.51 -0.23 -6.98
CA ILE A 88 -12.10 0.15 -6.80
C ILE A 88 -11.73 0.23 -5.31
N HIS A 89 -12.60 0.85 -4.50
CA HIS A 89 -12.41 0.95 -3.04
C HIS A 89 -12.47 -0.42 -2.38
N ASN A 90 -13.51 -1.21 -2.67
CA ASN A 90 -13.65 -2.56 -2.15
C ASN A 90 -12.46 -3.44 -2.55
N LEU A 91 -12.00 -3.33 -3.79
CA LEU A 91 -10.83 -4.07 -4.27
C LEU A 91 -9.56 -3.67 -3.53
N SER A 92 -9.37 -2.38 -3.25
CA SER A 92 -8.27 -1.87 -2.42
C SER A 92 -8.33 -2.45 -1.00
N ASP A 93 -9.49 -2.37 -0.36
CA ASP A 93 -9.68 -2.85 1.01
C ASP A 93 -9.48 -4.37 1.13
N MET A 94 -10.05 -5.13 0.21
CA MET A 94 -9.85 -6.58 0.12
C MET A 94 -8.37 -6.93 -0.10
N SER A 95 -7.70 -6.21 -1.01
CA SER A 95 -6.29 -6.47 -1.34
C SER A 95 -5.35 -6.17 -0.18
N ARG A 96 -5.56 -5.06 0.53
CA ARG A 96 -4.79 -4.69 1.73
C ARG A 96 -4.79 -5.83 2.75
N VAL A 97 -5.98 -6.35 3.07
CA VAL A 97 -6.13 -7.43 4.06
C VAL A 97 -5.52 -8.73 3.53
N ALA A 98 -5.76 -9.08 2.27
CA ALA A 98 -5.23 -10.30 1.66
C ALA A 98 -3.69 -10.32 1.62
N LEU A 99 -3.06 -9.18 1.31
CA LEU A 99 -1.60 -9.06 1.23
C LEU A 99 -0.96 -9.32 2.59
N VAL A 100 -1.42 -8.62 3.63
CA VAL A 100 -0.87 -8.78 4.99
C VAL A 100 -1.15 -10.19 5.52
N TYR A 101 -2.34 -10.75 5.24
CA TYR A 101 -2.68 -12.11 5.66
C TYR A 101 -1.78 -13.17 5.02
N LYS A 102 -1.48 -13.06 3.71
CA LYS A 102 -0.70 -14.07 2.99
C LYS A 102 0.80 -13.93 3.15
N PHE A 103 1.30 -12.71 3.13
CA PHE A 103 2.73 -12.43 3.01
C PHE A 103 3.31 -11.79 4.29
N GLY A 104 2.47 -11.46 5.27
CA GLY A 104 2.86 -10.67 6.42
C GLY A 104 3.30 -9.27 6.03
N GLY A 105 4.17 -8.68 6.84
CA GLY A 105 4.73 -7.36 6.60
C GLY A 105 3.74 -6.22 6.83
N LEU A 106 4.01 -5.08 6.19
CA LEU A 106 3.25 -3.85 6.32
C LEU A 106 2.63 -3.49 4.97
N TYR A 107 1.32 -3.20 5.00
CA TYR A 107 0.67 -2.49 3.90
C TYR A 107 0.51 -1.00 4.27
N SER A 108 0.76 -0.13 3.29
CA SER A 108 0.46 1.29 3.37
C SER A 108 -0.23 1.76 2.10
N ASP A 109 -1.17 2.68 2.23
CA ASP A 109 -1.71 3.40 1.08
C ASP A 109 -0.62 4.25 0.43
N MET A 110 -0.77 4.50 -0.88
CA MET A 110 0.28 5.09 -1.72
C MET A 110 0.52 6.57 -1.42
N ASP A 111 -0.43 7.25 -0.78
CA ASP A 111 -0.36 8.65 -0.37
C ASP A 111 0.12 8.86 1.07
N VAL A 112 0.55 7.80 1.74
CA VAL A 112 1.18 7.86 3.07
C VAL A 112 2.69 7.99 2.91
N ILE A 113 3.28 8.92 3.67
CA ILE A 113 4.73 9.16 3.71
C ILE A 113 5.32 8.48 4.94
N ALA A 114 6.38 7.70 4.75
CA ALA A 114 7.17 7.14 5.84
C ALA A 114 8.16 8.19 6.36
N LEU A 115 8.02 8.59 7.63
CA LEU A 115 8.90 9.58 8.28
C LEU A 115 10.06 8.93 9.05
N ARG A 116 9.91 7.67 9.45
CA ARG A 116 10.89 6.93 10.25
C ARG A 116 10.96 5.47 9.77
N PRO A 117 12.08 4.76 10.06
CA PRO A 117 12.16 3.33 9.81
C PRO A 117 11.07 2.57 10.57
N LEU A 118 10.51 1.57 9.91
CA LEU A 118 9.49 0.65 10.44
C LEU A 118 10.05 -0.77 10.61
N VAL A 119 11.30 -0.99 10.20
CA VAL A 119 12.04 -2.23 10.44
C VAL A 119 12.11 -2.48 11.95
N GLY A 120 11.55 -3.61 12.39
CA GLY A 120 11.49 -4.01 13.80
C GLY A 120 10.15 -3.75 14.47
N ALA A 121 9.21 -3.05 13.84
CA ALA A 121 7.84 -2.99 14.32
C ALA A 121 7.17 -4.38 14.16
N THR A 122 6.56 -4.88 15.23
CA THR A 122 5.90 -6.20 15.24
C THR A 122 4.51 -6.08 15.83
N ASN A 123 3.56 -6.87 15.31
CA ASN A 123 2.18 -6.99 15.81
C ASN A 123 1.47 -5.66 16.11
N PHE A 124 1.56 -4.69 15.19
CA PHE A 124 0.94 -3.38 15.36
C PHE A 124 -0.17 -3.13 14.33
N ILE A 125 -1.12 -2.29 14.71
CA ILE A 125 -2.08 -1.65 13.82
C ILE A 125 -1.98 -0.15 14.08
N ALA A 126 -1.74 0.64 13.03
CA ALA A 126 -1.70 2.08 13.14
C ALA A 126 -3.09 2.67 12.86
N LEU A 127 -3.49 3.65 13.66
CA LEU A 127 -4.70 4.45 13.45
C LEU A 127 -4.28 5.90 13.25
N GLU A 128 -4.81 6.55 12.21
CA GLU A 128 -4.69 7.99 12.07
C GLU A 128 -5.55 8.66 13.14
N VAL A 129 -4.90 9.42 14.03
CA VAL A 129 -5.58 10.24 15.03
C VAL A 129 -5.56 11.68 14.54
N PRO A 130 -6.73 12.33 14.33
CA PRO A 130 -6.77 13.73 13.95
C PRO A 130 -5.95 14.58 14.92
N GLN A 131 -5.13 15.47 14.39
CA GLN A 131 -4.20 16.28 15.18
C GLN A 131 -4.90 17.09 16.29
N ALA A 132 -6.17 17.48 16.08
CA ALA A 132 -7.01 18.12 17.09
C ALA A 132 -7.26 17.26 18.35
N LYS A 133 -7.29 15.92 18.22
CA LYS A 133 -7.50 15.00 19.35
C LYS A 133 -6.21 14.70 20.15
N LEU A 134 -5.04 14.80 19.51
CA LEU A 134 -3.75 14.65 20.18
C LEU A 134 -3.49 15.80 21.16
N TYR A 135 -3.77 17.04 20.75
CA TYR A 135 -3.65 18.20 21.64
C TYR A 135 -4.68 18.23 22.77
N ALA A 136 -5.87 17.68 22.56
CA ALA A 136 -6.92 17.61 23.58
C ALA A 136 -6.64 16.58 24.69
N THR A 137 -5.78 15.59 24.44
CA THR A 137 -5.46 14.51 25.39
C THR A 137 -4.08 14.65 26.05
N GLY A 138 -3.29 15.66 25.64
CA GLY A 138 -1.92 15.85 26.14
C GLY A 138 -0.93 14.77 25.66
N THR A 139 -1.37 13.85 24.81
CA THR A 139 -0.57 12.73 24.32
C THR A 139 0.19 13.18 23.06
N THR A 140 1.52 13.28 23.14
CA THR A 140 2.35 13.44 21.96
C THR A 140 2.36 12.14 21.16
N ALA A 141 2.45 12.23 19.82
CA ALA A 141 2.40 11.09 18.90
C ALA A 141 3.45 9.98 19.15
N GLU A 142 4.43 10.24 20.02
CA GLU A 142 5.48 9.29 20.40
C GLU A 142 4.97 8.13 21.28
N HIS A 143 3.81 8.26 21.93
CA HIS A 143 3.30 7.28 22.90
C HIS A 143 2.39 6.18 22.32
N ILE A 144 2.07 6.21 21.02
CA ILE A 144 1.08 5.28 20.43
C ILE A 144 1.73 3.99 19.90
N ALA A 145 3.07 3.95 19.76
CA ALA A 145 3.78 2.82 19.14
C ALA A 145 4.39 1.80 20.14
N TYR A 146 4.22 1.99 21.45
CA TYR A 146 4.78 1.09 22.46
C TYR A 146 3.70 0.69 23.47
N ASN A 147 3.03 -0.43 23.22
CA ASN A 147 2.37 -1.26 24.22
C ASN A 147 2.48 -2.72 23.78
#